data_AF-A0A3S1A1G4-F1
#
_entry.id   AF-A0A3S1A1G4-F1
#
_cell.length_a   1.000
_cell.length_b   1.000
_cell.length_c   1.000
_cell.angle_alpha   90.00
_cell.angle_beta   90.00
_cell.angle_gamma   90.00
#
_symmetry.space_group_name_H-M   'P 1'
#
loop_
_entity.id
_entity.type
_entity.pdbx_description
1 polymer ?
#
loop_
_entity_poly.entity_id
_entity_poly.type
_entity_poly.pdbx_seq_one_letter_code
_entity_poly.pdbx_strand_id
1 'polypeptide(L)'
;MESFSNHDHDIRPLVQAPMESPLNLAHTFSRKADMFTKSRKYDDAIVCHRRAAEYLLQAMKITKSTTLLDSMALQHKTYLAQIDKLHAKSQLLDLVDRSAKTTATVSRATQTDDIHNVETKQLTAVDEGTVCQILRENDDVINHISLLNGQKPEDGKGAPDKGQASVNIHSTLSVFETQSLYKSSIAQKVAMADRHTLTDNMTCSFDEVVKMNEKLSSTVRSLIQELQSNKMEKKQLEQKLGGKSQQRKQGPEEALKFASLNLPPLEVSYPELKNCNHLQS
;
A
#
# COMPACT_ATOMS: atom_id res chain seq x y z
N MET A 1 -53.77 -33.07 -54.92
CA MET A 1 -54.15 -33.61 -53.61
C MET A 1 -53.02 -33.28 -52.67
N GLU A 2 -53.18 -32.16 -51.98
CA GLU A 2 -52.17 -31.55 -51.12
C GLU A 2 -52.18 -32.23 -49.76
N SER A 3 -51.07 -32.85 -49.38
CA SER A 3 -50.81 -33.35 -48.04
C SER A 3 -49.93 -32.33 -47.31
N PHE A 4 -50.58 -31.37 -46.66
CA PHE A 4 -49.94 -30.47 -45.70
C PHE A 4 -49.61 -31.27 -44.43
N SER A 5 -48.34 -31.62 -44.27
CA SER A 5 -47.83 -32.20 -43.04
C SER A 5 -47.72 -31.09 -42.00
N ASN A 6 -48.57 -31.16 -40.98
CA ASN A 6 -48.48 -30.34 -39.76
C ASN A 6 -47.10 -30.54 -39.13
N HIS A 7 -46.25 -29.53 -39.26
CA HIS A 7 -45.06 -29.40 -38.43
C HIS A 7 -45.45 -28.48 -37.29
N ASP A 8 -45.88 -29.08 -36.18
CA ASP A 8 -45.99 -28.41 -34.89
C ASP A 8 -44.62 -27.81 -34.57
N HIS A 9 -44.50 -26.51 -34.79
CA HIS A 9 -43.45 -25.73 -34.15
C HIS A 9 -43.78 -25.71 -32.65
N ASP A 10 -43.17 -26.67 -31.95
CA ASP A 10 -42.96 -26.65 -30.50
C ASP A 10 -42.13 -25.39 -30.18
N ILE A 11 -42.79 -24.23 -30.20
CA ILE A 11 -42.27 -22.98 -29.64
C ILE A 11 -42.32 -23.17 -28.13
N ARG A 12 -41.40 -23.99 -27.63
CA ARG A 12 -41.01 -23.90 -26.23
C ARG A 12 -40.54 -22.47 -26.03
N PRO A 13 -41.17 -21.68 -25.15
CA PRO A 13 -40.69 -20.35 -24.87
C PRO A 13 -39.25 -20.50 -24.41
N LEU A 14 -38.32 -19.93 -25.18
CA LEU A 14 -36.93 -19.76 -24.80
C LEU A 14 -36.94 -19.24 -23.37
N VAL A 15 -36.47 -20.10 -22.47
CA VAL A 15 -36.30 -19.84 -21.05
C VAL A 15 -35.72 -18.44 -20.94
N GLN A 16 -36.57 -17.53 -20.48
CA GLN A 16 -36.24 -16.15 -20.16
C GLN A 16 -34.99 -16.24 -19.29
N ALA A 17 -33.85 -15.76 -19.82
CA ALA A 17 -32.59 -15.78 -19.11
C ALA A 17 -32.87 -15.33 -17.66
N PRO A 18 -32.41 -16.09 -16.64
CA PRO A 18 -32.81 -15.81 -15.26
C PRO A 18 -32.47 -14.35 -15.01
N MET A 19 -33.52 -13.54 -14.79
CA MET A 19 -33.39 -12.14 -14.44
C MET A 19 -32.49 -12.11 -13.20
N GLU A 20 -31.19 -11.85 -13.39
CA GLU A 20 -30.23 -12.02 -12.32
C GLU A 20 -30.63 -11.05 -11.21
N SER A 21 -31.05 -11.61 -10.06
CA SER A 21 -31.43 -10.81 -8.91
C SER A 21 -30.33 -9.80 -8.59
N PRO A 22 -30.65 -8.55 -8.20
CA PRO A 22 -29.64 -7.55 -7.86
C PRO A 22 -28.59 -8.06 -6.86
N LEU A 23 -28.98 -8.96 -5.95
CA LEU A 23 -28.05 -9.62 -5.03
C LEU A 23 -27.07 -10.57 -5.75
N ASN A 24 -27.54 -11.33 -6.74
CA ASN A 24 -26.68 -12.20 -7.55
C ASN A 24 -25.68 -11.38 -8.37
N LEU A 25 -26.13 -10.27 -8.97
CA LEU A 25 -25.26 -9.35 -9.69
C LEU A 25 -24.15 -8.78 -8.78
N ALA A 26 -24.50 -8.38 -7.55
CA ALA A 26 -23.51 -7.91 -6.58
C ALA A 26 -22.42 -8.95 -6.32
N HIS A 27 -22.79 -10.22 -6.10
CA HIS A 27 -21.83 -11.31 -5.89
C HIS A 27 -21.00 -11.63 -7.15
N THR A 28 -21.59 -11.56 -8.34
CA THR A 28 -20.86 -11.75 -9.60
C THR A 28 -19.79 -10.67 -9.80
N PHE A 29 -20.13 -9.40 -9.56
CA PHE A 29 -19.16 -8.31 -9.61
C PHE A 29 -18.08 -8.43 -8.52
N SER A 30 -18.45 -8.89 -7.32
CA SER A 30 -17.48 -9.18 -6.25
C SER A 30 -16.45 -10.23 -6.69
N ARG A 31 -16.89 -11.37 -7.22
CA ARG A 31 -15.97 -12.41 -7.73
C ARG A 31 -15.08 -11.89 -8.86
N LYS A 32 -15.64 -11.07 -9.75
CA LYS A 32 -14.89 -10.45 -10.85
C LYS A 32 -13.82 -9.47 -10.33
N ALA A 33 -14.14 -8.70 -9.28
CA ALA A 33 -13.19 -7.81 -8.63
C ALA A 33 -12.00 -8.58 -8.01
N ASP A 34 -12.27 -9.74 -7.40
CA ASP A 34 -11.22 -10.62 -6.86
C ASP A 34 -10.29 -11.13 -7.97
N MET A 35 -10.82 -11.45 -9.15
CA MET A 35 -10.01 -11.84 -10.31
C MET A 35 -9.10 -10.69 -10.77
N PHE A 36 -9.62 -9.48 -10.92
CA PHE A 36 -8.82 -8.32 -11.30
C PHE A 36 -7.75 -7.98 -10.25
N THR A 37 -8.08 -8.13 -8.97
CA THR A 37 -7.14 -7.92 -7.86
C THR A 37 -5.96 -8.89 -7.94
N LYS A 38 -6.21 -10.16 -8.27
CA LYS A 38 -5.16 -11.18 -8.49
C LYS A 38 -4.28 -10.84 -9.69
N SER A 39 -4.87 -10.31 -10.75
CA SER A 39 -4.15 -9.83 -11.95
C SER A 39 -3.48 -8.45 -11.77
N ARG A 40 -3.47 -7.87 -10.57
CA ARG A 40 -2.95 -6.53 -10.26
C ARG A 40 -3.59 -5.37 -11.05
N LYS A 41 -4.79 -5.58 -11.62
CA LYS A 41 -5.56 -4.54 -12.29
C LYS A 41 -6.47 -3.83 -11.28
N TYR A 42 -5.89 -2.95 -10.48
CA TYR A 42 -6.61 -2.38 -9.32
C TYR A 42 -7.74 -1.43 -9.72
N ASP A 43 -7.59 -0.65 -10.81
CA ASP A 43 -8.65 0.23 -11.30
C ASP A 43 -9.92 -0.55 -11.71
N ASP A 44 -9.75 -1.63 -12.47
CA ASP A 44 -10.85 -2.51 -12.89
C ASP A 44 -11.52 -3.19 -11.68
N ALA A 45 -10.72 -3.60 -10.68
CA ALA A 45 -11.23 -4.17 -9.44
C ALA A 45 -12.08 -3.16 -8.65
N ILE A 46 -11.64 -1.90 -8.58
CA ILE A 46 -12.38 -0.81 -7.91
C ILE A 46 -13.73 -0.59 -8.60
N VAL A 47 -13.76 -0.52 -9.94
CA VAL A 47 -15.02 -0.36 -10.69
C VAL A 47 -15.97 -1.53 -10.41
N CYS A 48 -15.46 -2.75 -10.31
CA CYS A 48 -16.27 -3.92 -10.00
C CYS A 48 -16.84 -3.88 -8.57
N HIS A 49 -16.05 -3.53 -7.55
CA HIS A 49 -16.57 -3.39 -6.19
C HIS A 49 -17.59 -2.24 -6.05
N ARG A 50 -17.43 -1.14 -6.80
CA ARG A 50 -18.43 -0.06 -6.84
C ARG A 50 -19.76 -0.54 -7.41
N ARG A 51 -19.73 -1.25 -8.54
CA ARG A 51 -20.93 -1.87 -9.12
C ARG A 51 -21.56 -2.89 -8.16
N ALA A 52 -20.74 -3.70 -7.48
CA ALA A 52 -21.25 -4.63 -6.47
C ALA A 52 -21.99 -3.91 -5.34
N ALA A 53 -21.45 -2.80 -4.84
CA ALA A 53 -22.10 -1.97 -3.83
C ALA A 53 -23.42 -1.35 -4.34
N GLU A 54 -23.46 -0.85 -5.57
CA GLU A 54 -24.67 -0.31 -6.19
C GLU A 54 -25.79 -1.36 -6.33
N TYR A 55 -25.47 -2.55 -6.82
CA TYR A 55 -26.45 -3.64 -6.92
C TYR A 55 -26.91 -4.13 -5.55
N LEU A 56 -26.02 -4.12 -4.55
CA LEU A 56 -26.39 -4.47 -3.19
C LEU A 56 -27.37 -3.45 -2.58
N LEU A 57 -27.20 -2.16 -2.85
CA LEU A 57 -28.17 -1.12 -2.47
C LEU A 57 -29.52 -1.32 -3.15
N GLN A 58 -29.55 -1.72 -4.43
CA GLN A 58 -30.80 -2.07 -5.12
C GLN A 58 -31.48 -3.28 -4.47
N ALA A 59 -30.69 -4.30 -4.11
CA ALA A 59 -31.19 -5.48 -3.42
C ALA A 59 -31.74 -5.13 -2.02
N MET A 60 -31.12 -4.19 -1.30
CA MET A 60 -31.63 -3.72 -0.01
C MET A 60 -33.02 -3.05 -0.14
N LYS A 61 -33.26 -2.28 -1.21
CA LYS A 61 -34.56 -1.61 -1.42
C LYS A 61 -35.74 -2.58 -1.58
N ILE A 62 -35.51 -3.77 -2.14
CA ILE A 62 -36.55 -4.78 -2.35
C ILE A 62 -36.70 -5.76 -1.18
N THR A 63 -35.73 -5.77 -0.25
CA THR A 63 -35.69 -6.71 0.86
C THR A 63 -36.49 -6.18 2.05
N LYS A 64 -37.43 -7.00 2.56
CA LYS A 64 -38.30 -6.64 3.69
C LYS A 64 -37.81 -7.17 5.05
N SER A 65 -36.95 -8.18 5.04
CA SER A 65 -36.42 -8.80 6.27
C SER A 65 -35.34 -7.92 6.87
N THR A 66 -35.52 -7.51 8.12
CA THR A 66 -34.57 -6.70 8.89
C THR A 66 -33.21 -7.40 9.04
N THR A 67 -33.22 -8.69 9.38
CA THR A 67 -31.99 -9.48 9.53
C THR A 67 -31.19 -9.57 8.22
N LEU A 68 -31.87 -9.69 7.08
CA LEU A 68 -31.19 -9.67 5.77
C LEU A 68 -30.66 -8.28 5.44
N LEU A 69 -31.42 -7.21 5.74
CA LEU A 69 -30.97 -5.84 5.56
C LEU A 69 -29.69 -5.54 6.34
N ASP A 70 -29.59 -6.00 7.60
CA ASP A 70 -28.39 -5.83 8.43
C ASP A 70 -27.18 -6.54 7.82
N SER A 71 -27.37 -7.77 7.34
CA SER A 71 -26.32 -8.54 6.66
C SER A 71 -25.85 -7.84 5.37
N MET A 72 -26.78 -7.31 4.58
CA MET A 72 -26.47 -6.59 3.34
C MET A 72 -25.79 -5.23 3.62
N ALA A 73 -26.20 -4.52 4.67
CA ALA A 73 -25.53 -3.29 5.08
C ALA A 73 -24.06 -3.56 5.49
N LEU A 74 -23.80 -4.67 6.19
CA LEU A 74 -22.45 -5.09 6.53
C LEU A 74 -21.63 -5.41 5.27
N GLN A 75 -22.18 -6.17 4.32
CA GLN A 75 -21.52 -6.47 3.05
C GLN A 75 -21.22 -5.20 2.24
N HIS A 76 -22.14 -4.23 2.21
CA HIS A 76 -21.93 -2.95 1.54
C HIS A 76 -20.75 -2.18 2.15
N LYS A 77 -20.68 -2.12 3.48
CA LYS A 77 -19.52 -1.54 4.20
C LYS A 77 -18.22 -2.25 3.84
N THR A 78 -18.24 -3.58 3.73
CA THR A 78 -17.08 -4.37 3.31
C THR A 78 -16.62 -4.02 1.89
N TYR A 79 -17.54 -3.83 0.93
CA TYR A 79 -17.18 -3.41 -0.43
C TYR A 79 -16.52 -2.02 -0.47
N LEU A 80 -17.02 -1.07 0.33
CA LEU A 80 -16.39 0.25 0.44
C LEU A 80 -14.97 0.16 1.03
N ALA A 81 -14.80 -0.59 2.11
CA ALA A 81 -13.47 -0.80 2.70
C ALA A 81 -12.50 -1.50 1.73
N GLN A 82 -12.99 -2.40 0.88
CA GLN A 82 -12.18 -3.05 -0.17
C GLN A 82 -11.76 -2.05 -1.25
N ILE A 83 -12.63 -1.12 -1.65
CA ILE A 83 -12.30 -0.05 -2.58
C ILE A 83 -11.16 0.82 -2.03
N ASP A 84 -11.25 1.24 -0.77
CA ASP A 84 -10.20 2.08 -0.13
C ASP A 84 -8.86 1.35 -0.09
N LYS A 85 -8.88 0.06 0.28
CA LYS A 85 -7.69 -0.79 0.29
C LYS A 85 -7.07 -0.93 -1.10
N LEU A 86 -7.88 -1.08 -2.14
CA LEU A 86 -7.42 -1.18 -3.52
C LEU A 86 -6.84 0.14 -4.02
N HIS A 87 -7.44 1.28 -3.66
CA HIS A 87 -6.88 2.60 -3.96
C HIS A 87 -5.48 2.77 -3.36
N ALA A 88 -5.31 2.45 -2.08
CA ALA A 88 -4.01 2.51 -1.42
C ALA A 88 -2.98 1.59 -2.11
N LYS A 89 -3.40 0.40 -2.51
CA LYS A 89 -2.53 -0.56 -3.21
C LYS A 89 -2.12 -0.07 -4.60
N SER A 90 -3.04 0.56 -5.33
CA SER A 90 -2.78 1.15 -6.64
C SER A 90 -1.75 2.28 -6.54
N GLN A 91 -1.95 3.20 -5.58
CA GLN A 91 -1.01 4.29 -5.34
C GLN A 91 0.40 3.79 -4.99
N LEU A 92 0.49 2.74 -4.17
CA LEU A 92 1.78 2.14 -3.82
C LEU A 92 2.47 1.54 -5.04
N LEU A 93 1.73 0.86 -5.92
CA LEU A 93 2.28 0.30 -7.15
C LEU A 93 2.84 1.40 -8.07
N ASP A 94 2.10 2.50 -8.24
CA ASP A 94 2.54 3.65 -9.05
C ASP A 94 3.83 4.28 -8.51
N LEU A 95 3.98 4.37 -7.19
CA LEU A 95 5.20 4.89 -6.56
C LEU A 95 6.41 3.99 -6.79
N VAL A 96 6.22 2.67 -6.70
CA VAL A 96 7.28 1.68 -6.98
C VAL A 96 7.69 1.72 -8.45
N ASP A 97 6.73 1.86 -9.37
CA ASP A 97 7.03 1.97 -10.80
C ASP A 97 7.77 3.27 -11.15
N ARG A 98 7.44 4.37 -10.46
CA ARG A 98 8.15 5.65 -10.60
C ARG A 98 9.58 5.56 -10.05
N SER A 99 9.76 4.95 -8.88
CA SER A 99 11.10 4.83 -8.29
C SER A 99 12.01 3.93 -9.12
N ALA A 100 11.49 2.83 -9.68
CA ALA A 100 12.23 1.96 -10.59
C ALA A 100 12.73 2.69 -11.85
N LYS A 101 11.91 3.60 -12.41
CA LYS A 101 12.30 4.43 -13.56
C LYS A 101 13.42 5.41 -13.22
N THR A 102 13.36 6.07 -12.07
CA THR A 102 14.43 6.98 -11.62
C THR A 102 15.75 6.26 -11.38
N THR A 103 15.74 5.07 -10.79
CA THR A 103 16.97 4.28 -10.58
C THR A 103 17.61 3.88 -11.91
N ALA A 104 16.81 3.48 -12.91
CA ALA A 104 17.31 3.13 -14.24
C ALA A 104 17.96 4.33 -14.97
N THR A 105 17.47 5.55 -14.76
CA THR A 105 18.08 6.76 -15.34
C THR A 105 19.34 7.22 -14.60
N VAL A 106 19.41 7.04 -13.28
CA VAL A 106 20.60 7.40 -12.48
C VAL A 106 21.78 6.49 -12.83
N SER A 107 21.55 5.19 -13.06
CA SER A 107 22.61 4.28 -13.52
C SER A 107 23.18 4.62 -14.91
N ARG A 108 22.45 5.37 -15.73
CA ARG A 108 22.92 5.81 -17.06
C ARG A 108 23.64 7.15 -17.03
N ALA A 109 23.36 8.01 -16.05
CA ALA A 109 23.99 9.33 -15.92
C ALA A 109 25.35 9.31 -15.19
N THR A 110 25.71 8.20 -14.54
CA THR A 110 27.05 8.01 -13.93
C THR A 110 28.01 7.22 -14.81
N GLN A 111 27.71 7.04 -16.10
CA GLN A 111 28.69 6.56 -17.07
C GLN A 111 29.64 7.71 -17.41
N THR A 112 30.54 8.04 -16.49
CA THR A 112 31.83 8.63 -16.86
C THR A 112 32.62 7.51 -17.52
N ASP A 113 32.70 7.55 -18.85
CA ASP A 113 33.69 6.78 -19.59
C ASP A 113 35.09 7.05 -19.01
N ASP A 114 35.91 6.00 -18.99
CA ASP A 114 37.28 5.95 -18.50
C ASP A 114 37.52 6.13 -16.99
N ILE A 115 37.56 5.00 -16.28
CA ILE A 115 38.78 4.53 -15.59
C ILE A 115 38.67 3.01 -15.39
N HIS A 116 39.66 2.32 -15.96
CA HIS A 116 40.12 0.95 -15.72
C HIS A 116 39.24 -0.03 -14.92
N ASN A 117 38.77 -1.03 -15.66
CA ASN A 117 38.73 -2.46 -15.33
C ASN A 117 39.57 -2.87 -14.08
N VAL A 118 38.92 -2.92 -12.91
CA VAL A 118 39.34 -3.77 -11.79
C VAL A 118 38.15 -4.65 -11.42
N GLU A 119 38.15 -5.82 -12.05
CA GLU A 119 37.81 -7.11 -11.47
C GLU A 119 36.69 -7.12 -10.41
N THR A 120 35.48 -7.35 -10.91
CA THR A 120 34.24 -7.60 -10.18
C THR A 120 34.30 -8.92 -9.39
N LYS A 121 35.02 -8.93 -8.26
CA LYS A 121 34.92 -9.96 -7.23
C LYS A 121 35.08 -9.37 -5.83
N GLN A 122 34.20 -8.46 -5.43
CA GLN A 122 33.88 -8.29 -4.02
C GLN A 122 32.61 -7.45 -3.86
N LEU A 123 31.49 -8.15 -3.72
CA LEU A 123 30.34 -7.60 -3.02
C LEU A 123 30.71 -7.62 -1.52
N THR A 124 31.56 -6.68 -1.10
CA THR A 124 31.81 -6.47 0.33
C THR A 124 30.55 -5.88 0.92
N ALA A 125 30.05 -6.56 1.95
CA ALA A 125 29.00 -6.09 2.82
C ALA A 125 29.31 -4.63 3.20
N VAL A 126 28.45 -3.71 2.75
CA VAL A 126 28.44 -2.35 3.28
C VAL A 126 28.12 -2.52 4.76
N ASP A 127 29.15 -2.30 5.57
CA ASP A 127 29.09 -2.42 7.03
C ASP A 127 27.92 -1.59 7.55
N GLU A 128 27.05 -2.22 8.33
CA GLU A 128 25.84 -1.61 8.91
C GLU A 128 26.21 -0.33 9.71
N GLY A 129 27.43 -0.29 10.25
CA GLY A 129 28.02 0.88 10.88
C GLY A 129 28.17 2.09 9.96
N THR A 130 28.52 1.88 8.68
CA THR A 130 28.64 2.96 7.69
C THR A 130 27.29 3.56 7.36
N VAL A 131 26.25 2.73 7.24
CA VAL A 131 24.87 3.20 7.00
C VAL A 131 24.37 4.02 8.19
N CYS A 132 24.61 3.54 9.42
CA CYS A 132 24.22 4.27 10.63
C CYS A 132 24.99 5.59 10.82
N GLN A 133 26.24 5.64 10.38
CA GLN A 133 27.07 6.84 10.42
C GLN A 133 26.54 7.91 9.46
N ILE A 134 26.21 7.53 8.23
CA ILE A 134 25.63 8.45 7.23
C ILE A 134 24.28 9.01 7.71
N LEU A 135 23.45 8.19 8.36
CA LEU A 135 22.16 8.64 8.90
C LEU A 135 22.34 9.68 10.02
N ARG A 136 23.31 9.50 10.92
CA ARG A 136 23.62 10.50 11.96
C ARG A 136 24.09 11.82 11.38
N GLU A 137 25.00 11.77 10.41
CA GLU A 137 25.54 12.98 9.78
C GLU A 137 24.45 13.78 9.06
N ASN A 138 23.47 13.10 8.46
CA ASN A 138 22.31 13.77 7.86
C ASN A 138 21.39 14.43 8.90
N ASP A 139 21.15 13.78 10.04
CA ASP A 139 20.36 14.36 11.13
C ASP A 139 21.03 15.62 11.71
N ASP A 140 22.36 15.62 11.84
CA ASP A 140 23.14 16.77 12.30
C ASP A 140 23.03 17.96 11.33
N VAL A 141 23.06 17.71 10.02
CA VAL A 141 22.88 18.74 8.98
C VAL A 141 21.46 19.34 9.04
N ILE A 142 20.43 18.51 9.20
CA ILE A 142 19.04 18.98 9.32
C ILE A 142 18.85 19.84 10.57
N ASN A 143 19.46 19.45 11.69
CA ASN A 143 19.45 20.24 12.92
C ASN A 143 20.14 21.60 12.74
N HIS A 144 21.28 21.62 12.04
CA HIS A 144 22.01 22.87 11.78
C HIS A 144 21.23 23.84 10.88
N ILE A 145 20.53 23.33 9.86
CA ILE A 145 19.67 24.15 8.99
C ILE A 145 18.47 24.69 9.78
N SER A 146 17.91 23.87 10.68
CA SER A 146 16.77 24.27 11.52
C SER A 146 17.14 25.40 12.49
N LEU A 147 18.36 25.37 13.05
CA LEU A 147 18.87 26.44 13.91
C LEU A 147 19.09 27.75 13.14
N LEU A 148 19.61 27.68 11.92
CA LEU A 148 19.83 28.87 11.08
C LEU A 148 18.50 29.51 10.64
N ASN A 149 17.47 28.72 10.36
CA ASN A 149 16.16 29.24 9.96
C ASN A 149 15.30 29.74 11.15
N GLY A 150 15.70 29.43 12.39
CA GLY A 150 15.02 29.88 13.62
C GLY A 150 15.45 31.27 14.09
N GLN A 151 16.57 31.81 13.60
CA GLN A 151 16.98 33.19 13.90
C GLN A 151 16.27 34.17 12.96
N LYS A 152 15.02 34.49 13.28
CA LYS A 152 14.41 35.73 12.80
C LYS A 152 15.20 36.91 13.38
N PRO A 153 15.66 37.87 12.57
CA PRO A 153 16.18 39.13 13.10
C PRO A 153 15.01 39.87 13.73
N GLU A 154 14.99 39.93 15.07
CA GLU A 154 14.12 40.84 15.81
C GLU A 154 14.56 42.27 15.48
N ASP A 155 13.65 43.00 14.84
CA ASP A 155 13.81 44.40 14.48
C ASP A 155 13.93 45.29 15.73
N GLY A 156 15.08 45.97 15.83
CA GLY A 156 15.11 47.42 16.04
C GLY A 156 15.08 47.96 17.48
N LYS A 157 16.25 48.38 17.96
CA LYS A 157 16.59 49.81 18.23
C LYS A 157 17.96 49.94 18.91
N GLY A 158 18.91 50.56 18.22
CA GLY A 158 20.17 51.01 18.84
C GLY A 158 21.23 51.37 17.80
N ALA A 159 21.46 52.66 17.60
CA ALA A 159 22.42 53.27 16.68
C ALA A 159 23.89 53.07 17.15
N PRO A 160 24.91 53.44 16.34
CA PRO A 160 26.14 52.66 16.18
C PRO A 160 27.33 53.17 17.00
N ASP A 161 28.26 52.27 17.30
CA ASP A 161 29.66 52.65 17.51
C ASP A 161 30.61 51.63 16.87
N LYS A 162 31.72 52.18 16.39
CA LYS A 162 32.70 51.64 15.45
C LYS A 162 33.51 50.51 16.08
N GLY A 163 33.82 49.48 15.29
CA GLY A 163 34.80 48.47 15.69
C GLY A 163 35.02 47.40 14.64
N GLN A 164 36.08 47.59 13.85
CA GLN A 164 36.59 46.65 12.87
C GLN A 164 36.89 45.27 13.48
N ALA A 165 36.47 44.20 12.82
CA ALA A 165 37.29 42.99 12.67
C ALA A 165 36.71 42.11 11.55
N SER A 166 37.32 42.24 10.39
CA SER A 166 37.25 41.32 9.26
C SER A 166 37.71 39.92 9.67
N VAL A 167 36.88 38.90 9.44
CA VAL A 167 37.38 37.56 9.12
C VAL A 167 36.73 37.11 7.82
N ASN A 168 37.61 37.05 6.83
CA ASN A 168 37.43 36.63 5.47
C ASN A 168 37.36 35.10 5.43
N ILE A 169 36.24 34.54 4.95
CA ILE A 169 36.23 33.23 4.29
C ILE A 169 35.38 33.36 3.02
N HIS A 170 36.04 33.76 1.94
CA HIS A 170 35.66 33.35 0.59
C HIS A 170 35.68 31.82 0.51
N SER A 171 34.61 31.19 0.01
CA SER A 171 34.65 30.46 -1.28
C SER A 171 33.33 29.75 -1.58
N THR A 172 32.93 29.81 -2.86
CA THR A 172 32.05 28.87 -3.58
C THR A 172 30.59 28.73 -3.15
N LEU A 173 29.67 29.46 -3.81
CA LEU A 173 28.83 28.88 -4.87
C LEU A 173 27.94 29.96 -5.53
N SER A 174 28.29 30.31 -6.77
CA SER A 174 27.50 31.16 -7.67
C SER A 174 26.61 30.30 -8.56
N VAL A 175 25.41 29.96 -8.12
CA VAL A 175 24.33 29.46 -9.00
C VAL A 175 23.00 29.84 -8.36
N PHE A 176 22.45 31.03 -8.61
CA PHE A 176 20.99 31.30 -8.53
C PHE A 176 20.69 32.69 -9.08
N GLU A 177 20.81 32.86 -10.40
CA GLU A 177 20.37 34.09 -11.08
C GLU A 177 19.64 33.80 -12.39
N THR A 178 18.73 32.81 -12.38
CA THR A 178 17.88 32.50 -13.55
C THR A 178 16.39 32.24 -13.24
N GLN A 179 15.89 32.51 -12.03
CA GLN A 179 14.44 32.32 -11.72
C GLN A 179 13.59 33.59 -11.71
N SER A 180 14.13 34.74 -12.12
CA SER A 180 13.37 36.01 -12.09
C SER A 180 12.55 36.30 -13.37
N LEU A 181 12.76 35.56 -14.47
CA LEU A 181 12.14 35.90 -15.77
C LEU A 181 11.06 34.94 -16.31
N TYR A 182 10.65 33.92 -15.56
CA TYR A 182 9.56 33.01 -15.99
C TYR A 182 8.23 33.18 -15.24
N LYS A 183 8.15 34.02 -14.20
CA LYS A 183 6.89 34.27 -13.47
C LYS A 183 5.98 35.33 -14.10
N SER A 184 6.46 36.13 -15.06
CA SER A 184 5.68 37.21 -15.69
C SER A 184 4.82 36.74 -16.87
N SER A 185 5.10 35.57 -17.47
CA SER A 185 4.43 35.14 -18.72
C SER A 185 3.18 34.26 -18.51
N ILE A 186 2.96 33.72 -17.31
CA ILE A 186 1.80 32.85 -17.01
C ILE A 186 0.66 33.62 -16.32
N ALA A 187 0.93 34.83 -15.80
CA ALA A 187 -0.08 35.63 -15.11
C ALA A 187 -1.08 36.35 -16.05
N GLN A 188 -0.92 36.27 -17.37
CA GLN A 188 -1.71 37.09 -18.33
C GLN A 188 -2.62 36.28 -19.27
N LYS A 189 -2.96 35.02 -18.95
CA LYS A 189 -3.88 34.20 -19.77
C LYS A 189 -4.96 33.41 -19.01
N VAL A 190 -5.30 33.81 -17.78
CA VAL A 190 -6.43 33.20 -17.04
C VAL A 190 -7.35 34.30 -16.50
N ALA A 191 -7.86 35.12 -17.42
CA ALA A 191 -9.05 35.90 -17.19
C ALA A 191 -10.16 35.29 -18.05
N MET A 192 -11.28 34.96 -17.41
CA MET A 192 -12.58 34.56 -18.00
C MET A 192 -12.82 33.04 -18.13
N ALA A 193 -13.08 32.38 -17.00
CA ALA A 193 -14.15 31.37 -16.88
C ALA A 193 -14.34 30.97 -15.40
N ASP A 194 -15.60 30.93 -14.98
CA ASP A 194 -16.14 30.48 -13.70
C ASP A 194 -15.30 29.44 -12.94
N ARG A 195 -14.87 29.78 -11.72
CA ARG A 195 -14.07 28.88 -10.88
C ARG A 195 -14.38 28.98 -9.37
N HIS A 196 -15.64 29.18 -9.01
CA HIS A 196 -16.04 29.40 -7.60
C HIS A 196 -16.82 28.25 -6.92
N THR A 197 -16.88 27.03 -7.46
CA THR A 197 -17.68 25.96 -6.83
C THR A 197 -17.01 24.60 -6.64
N LEU A 198 -15.70 24.44 -6.91
CA LEU A 198 -15.05 23.12 -6.81
C LEU A 198 -13.82 23.02 -5.89
N THR A 199 -13.40 24.10 -5.23
CA THR A 199 -12.17 24.12 -4.42
C THR A 199 -12.39 24.06 -2.90
N ASP A 200 -13.62 24.23 -2.41
CA ASP A 200 -13.90 24.32 -0.97
C ASP A 200 -13.92 22.97 -0.23
N ASN A 201 -13.78 21.84 -0.94
CA ASN A 201 -13.74 20.50 -0.33
C ASN A 201 -12.34 19.87 -0.26
N MET A 202 -11.28 20.60 -0.64
CA MET A 202 -9.93 20.04 -0.77
C MET A 202 -8.84 20.78 0.03
N THR A 203 -9.20 21.79 0.81
CA THR A 203 -8.28 22.44 1.74
C THR A 203 -8.55 21.96 3.16
N CYS A 204 -8.10 20.73 3.47
CA CYS A 204 -7.77 20.40 4.86
C CYS A 204 -6.76 21.47 5.30
N SER A 205 -7.13 22.29 6.28
CA SER A 205 -6.29 23.42 6.68
C SER A 205 -4.91 22.89 7.02
N PHE A 206 -3.85 23.65 6.69
CA PHE A 206 -2.48 23.29 7.05
C PHE A 206 -2.38 22.94 8.56
N ASP A 207 -3.16 23.62 9.40
CA ASP A 207 -3.26 23.36 10.84
C ASP A 207 -3.82 21.97 11.17
N GLU A 208 -4.77 21.47 10.39
CA GLU A 208 -5.32 20.11 10.56
C GLU A 208 -4.29 19.05 10.18
N VAL A 209 -3.49 19.30 9.15
CA VAL A 209 -2.39 18.42 8.73
C VAL A 209 -1.31 18.38 9.82
N VAL A 210 -0.93 19.52 10.38
CA VAL A 210 0.02 19.59 11.51
C VAL A 210 -0.52 18.81 12.71
N LYS A 211 -1.79 19.00 13.07
CA LYS A 211 -2.44 18.28 14.18
C LYS A 211 -2.50 16.77 13.95
N MET A 212 -2.79 16.33 12.72
CA MET A 212 -2.76 14.91 12.37
C MET A 212 -1.35 14.34 12.46
N ASN A 213 -0.33 15.09 12.05
CA ASN A 213 1.06 14.65 12.12
C ASN A 213 1.56 14.55 13.58
N GLU A 214 1.18 15.49 14.44
CA GLU A 214 1.45 15.42 15.88
C GLU A 214 0.81 14.20 16.52
N LYS A 215 -0.46 13.92 16.20
CA LYS A 215 -1.18 12.74 16.68
C LYS A 215 -0.54 11.43 16.20
N LEU A 216 -0.13 11.39 14.93
CA LEU A 216 0.59 10.24 14.37
C LEU A 216 1.94 10.04 15.09
N SER A 217 2.71 11.12 15.25
CA SER A 217 4.00 11.09 15.93
C SER A 217 3.88 10.63 17.39
N SER A 218 2.83 11.08 18.10
CA SER A 218 2.52 10.63 19.46
C SER A 218 2.19 9.12 19.49
N THR A 219 1.38 8.65 18.53
CA THR A 219 1.01 7.23 18.43
C THR A 219 2.23 6.35 18.14
N VAL A 220 3.09 6.78 17.23
CA VAL A 220 4.34 6.06 16.89
C VAL A 220 5.26 5.98 18.11
N ARG A 221 5.44 7.07 18.86
CA ARG A 221 6.23 7.04 20.11
C ARG A 221 5.64 6.07 21.14
N SER A 222 4.32 6.05 21.30
CA SER A 222 3.64 5.13 22.22
C SER A 222 3.87 3.66 21.83
N LEU A 223 3.76 3.33 20.54
CA LEU A 223 3.98 1.97 20.04
C LEU A 223 5.44 1.51 20.21
N ILE A 224 6.40 2.41 20.00
CA ILE A 224 7.82 2.12 20.23
C ILE A 224 8.06 1.79 21.72
N GLN A 225 7.46 2.55 22.63
CA GLN A 225 7.58 2.32 24.07
C GLN A 225 6.94 0.99 24.50
N GLU A 226 5.79 0.64 23.91
CA GLU A 226 5.12 -0.65 24.16
C GLU A 226 5.96 -1.83 23.64
N LEU A 227 6.54 -1.72 22.44
CA LEU A 227 7.45 -2.73 21.91
C LEU A 227 8.69 -2.93 22.78
N GLN A 228 9.27 -1.86 23.31
CA GLN A 228 10.39 -1.94 24.25
C GLN A 228 9.99 -2.63 25.56
N SER A 229 8.80 -2.31 26.08
CA SER A 229 8.23 -2.93 27.29
C SER A 229 8.00 -4.44 27.08
N ASN A 230 7.39 -4.83 25.97
CA ASN A 230 7.17 -6.23 25.61
C ASN A 230 8.49 -7.00 25.42
N LYS A 231 9.52 -6.36 24.84
CA LYS A 231 10.86 -6.96 24.71
C LYS A 231 11.50 -7.23 26.08
N MET A 232 11.33 -6.32 27.03
CA MET A 232 11.82 -6.51 28.40
C MET A 232 11.05 -7.61 29.12
N GLU A 233 9.72 -7.65 29.00
CA GLU A 233 8.89 -8.70 29.59
C GLU A 233 9.25 -10.08 29.03
N LYS A 234 9.41 -10.20 27.70
CA LYS A 234 9.88 -11.43 27.07
C LYS A 234 11.23 -11.88 27.64
N LYS A 235 12.19 -10.97 27.80
CA LYS A 235 13.50 -11.28 28.40
C LYS A 235 13.38 -11.77 29.85
N GLN A 236 12.48 -11.18 30.64
CA GLN A 236 12.20 -11.64 32.00
C GLN A 236 11.58 -13.04 32.02
N LEU A 237 10.64 -13.34 31.11
CA LEU A 237 10.03 -14.66 30.99
C LEU A 237 11.06 -15.71 30.55
N GLU A 238 11.93 -15.39 29.59
CA GLU A 238 13.03 -16.24 29.16
C GLU A 238 14.00 -16.53 30.31
N GLN A 239 14.32 -15.54 31.16
CA GLN A 239 15.16 -15.77 32.35
C GLN A 239 14.47 -16.67 33.38
N LYS A 240 13.15 -16.51 33.60
CA LYS A 240 12.35 -17.36 34.50
C LYS A 240 12.24 -18.81 33.99
N LEU A 241 12.18 -19.01 32.67
CA LEU A 241 12.07 -20.33 32.04
C LEU A 241 13.44 -21.01 31.86
N GLY A 242 14.47 -20.26 31.47
CA GLY A 242 15.83 -20.76 31.27
C GLY A 242 16.50 -21.28 32.54
N GLY A 243 16.12 -20.78 33.72
CA GLY A 243 16.62 -21.28 35.01
C GLY A 243 16.21 -22.72 35.35
N LYS A 244 15.20 -23.31 34.68
CA LYS A 244 14.71 -24.67 34.98
C LYS A 244 15.32 -25.76 34.09
N SER A 245 15.96 -25.40 32.97
CA SER A 245 16.46 -26.37 31.99
C SER A 245 17.84 -26.97 32.35
N GLN A 246 18.54 -26.42 33.35
CA GLN A 246 19.88 -26.90 33.72
C GLN A 246 19.88 -28.10 34.69
N GLN A 247 18.73 -28.50 35.26
CA GLN A 247 18.62 -29.65 36.18
C GLN A 247 18.16 -30.96 35.54
N ARG A 248 17.94 -31.03 34.21
CA ARG A 248 17.56 -32.28 33.51
C ARG A 248 18.66 -32.89 32.63
N LYS A 249 19.94 -32.59 32.89
CA LYS A 249 21.07 -33.32 32.30
C LYS A 249 21.63 -34.33 33.30
N GLN A 250 20.88 -35.42 33.53
CA GLN A 250 21.38 -36.71 34.04
C GLN A 250 20.17 -37.66 34.15
N GLY A 251 19.66 -38.10 33.00
CA GLY A 251 18.79 -39.26 32.90
C GLY A 251 19.32 -40.09 31.73
N PRO A 252 19.59 -41.39 31.92
CA PRO A 252 20.15 -42.23 30.86
C PRO A 252 19.19 -42.26 29.67
N GLU A 253 19.74 -42.09 28.47
CA GLU A 253 19.04 -42.14 27.20
C GLU A 253 18.40 -43.52 26.98
N GLU A 254 17.20 -43.71 27.50
CA GLU A 254 16.34 -44.80 27.08
C GLU A 254 15.68 -44.37 25.78
N ALA A 255 16.31 -44.78 24.67
CA ALA A 255 15.84 -44.53 23.31
C ALA A 255 14.39 -45.01 23.18
N LEU A 256 13.44 -44.06 23.21
CA LEU A 256 12.05 -44.29 22.87
C LEU A 256 11.99 -44.67 21.39
N LYS A 257 12.04 -45.98 21.15
CA LYS A 257 11.69 -46.60 19.88
C LYS A 257 10.23 -46.28 19.60
N PHE A 258 9.99 -45.26 18.79
CA PHE A 258 8.70 -45.09 18.12
C PHE A 258 8.49 -46.35 17.27
N ALA A 259 7.59 -47.22 17.71
CA ALA A 259 7.12 -48.33 16.90
C ALA A 259 6.53 -47.73 15.62
N SER A 260 7.19 -48.02 14.49
CA SER A 260 6.69 -47.71 13.16
C SER A 260 5.29 -48.30 13.02
N LEU A 261 4.28 -47.45 13.10
CA LEU A 261 2.90 -47.79 12.78
C LEU A 261 2.86 -48.09 11.28
N ASN A 262 2.83 -49.37 10.94
CA ASN A 262 2.50 -49.86 9.60
C ASN A 262 1.05 -49.45 9.29
N LEU A 263 0.86 -48.28 8.68
CA LEU A 263 -0.43 -47.93 8.09
C LEU A 263 -0.56 -48.64 6.74
N PRO A 264 -1.67 -49.37 6.50
CA PRO A 264 -1.92 -49.98 5.22
C PRO A 264 -2.10 -48.91 4.13
N PRO A 265 -1.70 -49.21 2.88
CA PRO A 265 -1.87 -48.28 1.76
C PRO A 265 -3.36 -47.99 1.55
N LEU A 266 -3.71 -46.69 1.61
CA LEU A 266 -5.04 -46.19 1.27
C LEU A 266 -5.23 -46.30 -0.25
N GLU A 267 -5.66 -47.47 -0.72
CA GLU A 267 -6.25 -47.61 -2.05
C GLU A 267 -7.66 -47.00 -2.03
N VAL A 268 -7.74 -45.68 -2.17
CA VAL A 268 -9.02 -44.99 -2.38
C VAL A 268 -9.38 -45.11 -3.86
N SER A 269 -10.10 -46.18 -4.19
CA SER A 269 -10.78 -46.33 -5.48
C SER A 269 -11.91 -45.32 -5.56
N TYR A 270 -11.79 -44.31 -6.42
CA TYR A 270 -12.85 -43.34 -6.74
C TYR A 270 -13.55 -43.75 -8.05
N PRO A 271 -14.71 -44.44 -8.02
CA PRO A 271 -15.39 -44.92 -9.21
C PRO A 271 -16.17 -43.84 -10.00
N GLU A 272 -16.26 -42.59 -9.55
CA GLU A 272 -17.22 -41.61 -10.10
C GLU A 272 -16.70 -40.74 -11.26
N LEU A 273 -15.45 -40.85 -11.69
CA LEU A 273 -14.88 -39.98 -12.73
C LEU A 273 -14.95 -40.53 -14.17
N LYS A 274 -15.76 -41.57 -14.45
CA LYS A 274 -15.72 -42.27 -15.74
C LYS A 274 -16.71 -41.81 -16.82
N ASN A 275 -17.47 -40.74 -16.64
CA ASN A 275 -18.55 -40.42 -17.59
C ASN A 275 -18.61 -38.95 -18.06
N CYS A 276 -17.56 -38.50 -18.74
CA CYS A 276 -17.58 -37.25 -19.52
C CYS A 276 -16.83 -37.46 -20.84
N ASN A 277 -17.41 -38.24 -21.77
CA ASN A 277 -17.02 -38.26 -23.17
C ASN A 277 -18.22 -38.63 -24.05
N HIS A 278 -19.21 -37.73 -24.13
CA HIS A 278 -20.15 -37.72 -25.25
C HIS A 278 -20.78 -36.34 -25.37
N LEU A 279 -20.25 -35.52 -26.27
CA LEU A 279 -20.95 -34.44 -26.99
C LEU A 279 -19.98 -33.86 -28.02
N GLN A 280 -19.81 -34.60 -29.12
CA GLN A 280 -19.41 -34.06 -30.42
C GLN A 280 -20.42 -34.57 -31.45
N SER A 281 -21.39 -33.71 -31.77
CA SER A 281 -22.02 -33.54 -33.09
C SER A 281 -22.87 -32.29 -33.04
#